data_AF-A0A1J1IIM4-F1
#
_entry.id   AF-A0A1J1IIM4-F1
#
_cell.length_a   1.000
_cell.length_b   1.000
_cell.length_c   1.000
_cell.angle_alpha   90.00
_cell.angle_beta   90.00
_cell.angle_gamma   90.00
#
_symmetry.space_group_name_H-M   'P 1'
#
loop_
_entity.id
_entity.type
_entity.pdbx_description
1 polymer ?
#
loop_
_entity_poly.entity_id
_entity_poly.type
_entity_poly.pdbx_seq_one_letter_code
_entity_poly.pdbx_strand_id
1 'polypeptide(L)' 'MGEIVNNIVLLIILTLGSTTFATRQCAAGPQFCTRNGINYQPGDSVPSLDSCNTCWCNGNVSPPAIVCTKIGCPS' A
#
# COMPACT_ATOMS: atom_id res chain seq x y z
N MET A 1 9.04 34.76 17.05
CA MET A 1 8.81 34.09 15.75
C MET A 1 7.86 32.89 15.85
N GLY A 2 7.90 32.05 16.90
CA GLY A 2 7.04 30.85 17.01
C GLY A 2 5.53 31.09 17.06
N GLU A 3 5.07 32.14 17.75
CA GLU A 3 3.63 32.45 17.85
C GLU A 3 3.02 32.89 16.51
N ILE A 4 3.84 33.55 15.67
CA ILE A 4 3.45 34.04 14.35
C ILE A 4 3.27 32.84 13.39
N VAL A 5 4.15 31.83 13.46
CA VAL A 5 4.01 30.62 12.62
C VAL A 5 2.79 29.80 13.04
N ASN A 6 2.51 29.69 14.34
CA ASN A 6 1.38 28.89 14.84
C ASN A 6 0.02 29.52 14.49
N ASN A 7 -0.07 30.86 14.51
CA ASN A 7 -1.30 31.59 14.19
C ASN A 7 -1.54 31.70 12.67
N ILE A 8 -0.47 31.80 11.87
CA ILE A 8 -0.55 31.71 10.40
C ILE A 8 -1.00 30.31 9.96
N VAL A 9 -0.46 29.26 10.58
CA VAL A 9 -0.89 27.86 10.33
C VAL A 9 -2.37 27.67 10.66
N LEU A 10 -2.84 28.21 11.80
CA LEU A 10 -4.25 28.14 12.20
C LEU A 10 -5.20 28.88 11.23
N LEU A 11 -4.80 30.04 10.72
CA LEU A 11 -5.59 30.84 9.77
C LEU A 11 -5.65 30.20 8.37
N ILE A 12 -4.58 29.52 7.94
CA ILE A 12 -4.54 28.76 6.68
C ILE A 12 -5.51 27.57 6.74
N ILE A 13 -5.60 26.88 7.89
CA ILE A 13 -6.53 25.76 8.10
C ILE A 13 -7.99 26.25 8.10
N LEU A 14 -8.29 27.42 8.68
CA LEU A 14 -9.65 27.96 8.74
C LEU A 14 -10.15 28.56 7.42
N THR A 15 -9.26 29.09 6.58
CA THR A 15 -9.64 29.79 5.33
C THR A 15 -9.45 28.94 4.07
N LEU A 16 -8.60 27.90 4.12
CA LEU A 16 -8.39 26.96 3.00
C LEU A 16 -8.77 25.52 3.36
N GLY A 17 -9.16 25.23 4.60
CA GLY A 17 -9.53 23.88 5.05
C GLY A 17 -10.84 23.31 4.48
N SER A 18 -11.54 24.04 3.61
CA SER A 18 -12.69 23.50 2.87
C SER A 18 -12.31 22.84 1.54
N THR A 19 -11.03 22.81 1.14
CA THR A 19 -10.57 22.04 -0.04
C THR A 19 -9.77 20.78 0.32
N THR A 20 -9.53 20.48 1.60
CA THR A 20 -8.67 19.38 2.03
C THR A 20 -9.40 18.16 2.62
N PHE A 21 -10.73 18.18 2.72
CA PHE A 21 -11.51 16.99 3.04
C PHE A 21 -12.10 16.39 1.75
N ALA A 22 -11.54 15.26 1.34
CA ALA A 22 -12.02 14.35 0.27
C ALA A 22 -11.38 14.42 -1.13
N THR A 23 -10.12 14.86 -1.28
CA THR A 23 -9.27 14.03 -2.15
C THR A 23 -8.77 12.89 -1.26
N ARG A 24 -9.53 11.78 -1.21
CA ARG A 24 -8.87 10.50 -0.96
C ARG A 24 -7.82 10.39 -2.06
N GLN A 25 -6.60 10.80 -1.76
CA GLN A 25 -5.46 10.45 -2.57
C GLN A 25 -5.46 8.93 -2.54
N CYS A 26 -5.97 8.32 -3.61
CA CYS A 26 -5.46 7.04 -4.05
C CYS A 26 -3.99 7.33 -4.33
N ALA A 27 -3.17 7.32 -3.28
CA ALA A 27 -1.77 7.14 -3.44
C ALA A 27 -1.69 5.78 -4.10
N ALA A 28 -1.57 5.77 -5.43
CA ALA A 28 -0.88 4.72 -6.15
C ALA A 28 0.58 4.77 -5.69
N GLY A 29 0.79 4.59 -4.39
CA GLY A 29 2.06 4.23 -3.84
C GLY A 29 2.46 2.93 -4.53
N PRO A 30 3.75 2.68 -4.64
CA PRO A 30 4.21 1.51 -5.36
C PRO A 30 3.53 0.25 -4.80
N GLN A 31 2.89 -0.49 -5.70
CA GLN A 31 2.02 -1.63 -5.40
C GLN A 31 2.86 -2.87 -5.08
N PHE A 32 3.72 -2.79 -4.08
CA PHE A 32 4.55 -3.93 -3.68
C PHE A 32 3.76 -4.88 -2.80
N CYS A 33 4.04 -6.18 -2.92
CA CYS A 33 3.64 -7.14 -1.92
C CYS A 33 4.81 -7.39 -0.96
N THR A 34 4.54 -7.47 0.34
CA THR A 34 5.58 -7.78 1.33
C THR A 34 5.38 -9.18 1.89
N ARG A 35 6.45 -9.96 1.93
CA ARG A 35 6.49 -11.21 2.71
C ARG A 35 7.85 -11.45 3.31
N ASN A 36 7.87 -11.77 4.60
CA ASN A 36 9.10 -12.00 5.37
C ASN A 36 10.11 -10.83 5.23
N GLY A 37 9.60 -9.60 5.16
CA GLY A 37 10.42 -8.39 4.99
C GLY A 37 10.95 -8.14 3.56
N ILE A 38 10.64 -9.00 2.60
CA ILE A 38 11.00 -8.82 1.19
C ILE A 38 9.84 -8.16 0.45
N ASN A 39 10.14 -7.12 -0.33
CA ASN A 39 9.18 -6.47 -1.22
C ASN A 39 9.27 -7.04 -2.63
N TYR A 40 8.14 -7.46 -3.16
CA TYR A 40 7.94 -8.01 -4.49
C TYR A 40 7.17 -7.01 -5.36
N GLN A 41 7.61 -6.79 -6.58
CA GLN A 41 6.90 -5.97 -7.57
C GLN A 41 5.65 -6.69 -8.08
N PRO A 42 4.64 -5.96 -8.60
CA PRO A 42 3.51 -6.57 -9.29
C PRO A 42 3.96 -7.54 -10.38
N GLY A 43 3.49 -8.78 -10.34
CA GLY A 43 3.85 -9.83 -11.29
C GLY A 43 5.06 -10.68 -10.88
N ASP A 44 5.83 -10.29 -9.85
CA ASP A 44 6.95 -11.09 -9.38
C ASP A 44 6.48 -12.45 -8.86
N SER A 45 7.27 -13.48 -9.17
CA SER A 45 7.14 -14.82 -8.58
C SER A 45 7.55 -14.79 -7.12
N VAL A 46 6.69 -15.33 -6.27
CA VAL A 46 6.88 -15.34 -4.82
C VAL A 46 6.99 -16.80 -4.37
N PRO A 47 8.09 -17.24 -3.70
CA PRO A 47 8.29 -18.64 -3.32
C PRO A 47 7.10 -19.20 -2.54
N SER A 48 6.60 -20.41 -2.75
CA SER A 48 5.50 -20.89 -1.89
C SER A 48 5.98 -21.30 -0.50
N LEU A 49 5.10 -21.18 0.51
CA LEU A 49 5.35 -21.71 1.85
C LEU A 49 5.14 -23.23 1.90
N ASP A 50 4.30 -23.75 1.00
CA ASP A 50 3.88 -25.16 0.97
C ASP A 50 4.57 -25.97 -0.14
N SER A 51 5.70 -25.46 -0.67
CA SER A 51 6.59 -26.01 -1.71
C SER A 51 5.99 -26.38 -3.08
N CYS A 52 4.69 -26.60 -3.17
CA CYS A 52 3.99 -27.06 -4.39
C CYS A 52 3.15 -25.96 -5.03
N ASN A 53 2.46 -25.13 -4.23
CA ASN A 53 1.69 -24.03 -4.81
C ASN A 53 2.61 -23.01 -5.52
N THR A 54 2.10 -22.34 -6.54
CA THR A 54 2.80 -21.23 -7.20
C THR A 54 2.16 -19.93 -6.75
N CYS A 55 2.97 -18.97 -6.29
CA CYS A 55 2.48 -17.67 -5.83
C CYS A 55 3.09 -16.52 -6.61
N TRP A 56 2.35 -15.42 -6.71
CA TRP A 56 2.81 -14.19 -7.34
C TRP A 56 2.23 -12.96 -6.64
N CYS A 57 2.91 -11.82 -6.79
CA CYS A 57 2.40 -10.55 -6.29
C CYS A 57 1.33 -9.97 -7.21
N ASN A 58 0.10 -9.85 -6.72
CA ASN A 58 -0.98 -9.16 -7.42
C ASN A 58 -1.02 -7.69 -7.00
N GLY A 59 -0.38 -6.83 -7.80
CA GLY A 59 -0.41 -5.38 -7.62
C GLY A 59 -1.61 -4.67 -8.23
N ASN A 60 -2.58 -5.40 -8.82
CA ASN A 60 -3.79 -4.81 -9.40
C ASN A 60 -4.95 -4.73 -8.40
N VAL A 61 -4.75 -5.29 -7.20
CA VAL A 61 -5.71 -5.21 -6.09
C VAL A 61 -5.24 -4.19 -5.07
N SER A 62 -6.17 -3.66 -4.29
CA SER A 62 -5.88 -2.66 -3.25
C SER A 62 -6.45 -3.14 -1.91
N PRO A 63 -5.58 -3.47 -0.92
CA PRO A 63 -4.12 -3.41 -0.98
C PRO A 63 -3.51 -4.51 -1.88
N PRO A 64 -2.29 -4.32 -2.41
CA PRO A 64 -1.57 -5.35 -3.16
C PRO A 64 -1.39 -6.60 -2.29
N ALA A 65 -1.56 -7.77 -2.89
CA ALA A 65 -1.59 -9.04 -2.15
C ALA A 65 -0.87 -10.17 -2.89
N ILE A 66 -0.27 -11.08 -2.13
CA ILE A 66 0.28 -12.33 -2.68
C ILE A 66 -0.87 -13.30 -2.86
N VAL A 67 -1.00 -13.82 -4.07
CA VAL A 67 -1.99 -14.83 -4.44
C VAL A 67 -1.25 -16.10 -4.83
N CYS A 68 -1.82 -17.25 -4.46
CA CYS A 68 -1.26 -18.55 -4.74
C CYS A 68 -2.29 -19.45 -5.44
N THR A 69 -1.82 -20.43 -6.20
CA THR A 69 -2.66 -21.55 -6.62
C THR A 69 -3.22 -22.29 -5.40
N LYS A 70 -4.32 -23.01 -5.59
CA LYS A 70 -4.92 -23.88 -4.57
C LYS A 70 -4.92 -25.32 -5.05
N ILE A 71 -3.72 -25.89 -5.15
CA ILE A 71 -3.51 -27.29 -5.54
C ILE A 71 -3.27 -28.10 -4.27
N GLY A 72 -3.77 -29.34 -4.23
CA GLY A 72 -3.47 -30.27 -3.14
C GLY A 72 -2.01 -30.69 -3.21
N CYS A 73 -1.23 -30.35 -2.19
CA CYS A 73 0.18 -30.75 -2.10
C CYS A 73 0.26 -32.21 -1.65
N PRO A 74 1.07 -33.06 -2.30
CA PRO A 74 1.39 -34.38 -1.78
C PRO A 74 2.21 -34.23 -0.48
N SER A 75 1.84 -35.01 0.54
CA SER A 75 2.50 -35.08 1.85
C SER A 75 3.73 -35.97 1.85
#